data_AF-A0A950QJE3-F1
#
_entry.id   AF-A0A950QJE3-F1
#
_cell.length_a   1.000
_cell.length_b   1.000
_cell.length_c   1.000
_cell.angle_alpha   90.00
_cell.angle_beta   90.00
_cell.angle_gamma   90.00
#
_symmetry.space_group_name_H-M   'P 1'
#
loop_
_entity.id
_entity.type
_entity.pdbx_description
1 polymer ?
#
loop_
_entity_poly.entity_id
_entity_poly.type
_entity_poly.pdbx_seq_one_letter_code
_entity_poly.pdbx_strand_id
1 'polypeptide(L)'
;HIGVQDAPSEMFGKVMSVSDALMWRYYELLTEEDLEAAKQLHPMEAKKRLAAAIVARFHGAAAGQEARAGFESVFSKKEEPEDLEEFRMNAPMDIVDLMIAADLAPSKNEARRLLEQGGVQLAGRRVAAGEKISLNEPAVIKVGKRRFKKLLPA
;
A
#
# COMPACT_ATOMS: atom_id res chain seq x y z
N HIS A 1 22.11 -12.73 -5.86
CA HIS A 1 21.74 -14.17 -5.79
C HIS A 1 20.51 -14.29 -4.91
N ILE A 2 19.53 -15.14 -5.29
CA ILE A 2 18.34 -15.47 -4.48
C ILE A 2 18.47 -16.93 -4.08
N GLY A 3 18.69 -17.19 -2.79
CA GLY A 3 18.90 -18.54 -2.27
C GLY A 3 17.58 -19.22 -1.95
N VAL A 4 17.46 -20.51 -2.27
CA VAL A 4 16.27 -21.31 -1.94
C VAL A 4 16.07 -21.53 -0.44
N GLN A 5 17.11 -21.29 0.37
CA GLN A 5 17.08 -21.36 1.83
C GLN A 5 17.00 -19.97 2.48
N ASP A 6 16.91 -18.90 1.69
CA ASP A 6 16.74 -17.55 2.23
C ASP A 6 15.44 -17.49 3.06
N ALA A 7 15.43 -16.66 4.10
CA ALA A 7 14.18 -16.43 4.85
C ALA A 7 13.10 -15.83 3.91
N PRO A 8 11.80 -16.11 4.12
CA PRO A 8 10.72 -15.64 3.24
C PRO A 8 10.77 -14.15 2.91
N SER A 9 11.02 -13.29 3.91
CA SER A 9 11.12 -11.84 3.74
C SER A 9 12.35 -11.41 2.94
N GLU A 10 13.48 -12.10 3.11
CA GLU A 10 14.72 -11.85 2.39
C GLU A 10 14.59 -12.29 0.92
N MET A 11 14.03 -13.48 0.67
CA MET A 11 13.72 -13.97 -0.67
C MET A 11 12.79 -13.00 -1.40
N PHE A 12 11.72 -12.55 -0.73
CA PHE A 12 10.80 -11.56 -1.28
C PHE A 12 11.51 -10.26 -1.66
N GLY A 13 12.30 -9.70 -0.74
CA GLY A 13 13.04 -8.45 -0.97
C GLY A 13 14.06 -8.55 -2.12
N LYS A 14 14.72 -9.70 -2.26
CA LYS A 14 15.66 -9.97 -3.36
C LYS A 14 14.94 -10.06 -4.70
N VAL A 15 13.76 -10.71 -4.77
CA VAL A 15 12.93 -10.72 -6.00
C VAL A 15 12.47 -9.31 -6.32
N MET A 16 12.04 -8.51 -5.34
CA MET A 16 11.64 -7.11 -5.56
C MET A 16 12.75 -6.22 -6.13
N SER A 17 14.01 -6.60 -5.89
CA SER A 17 15.20 -5.86 -6.34
C SER A 17 15.64 -6.22 -7.77
N VAL A 18 15.01 -7.20 -8.43
CA VAL A 18 15.32 -7.52 -9.83
C VAL A 18 14.79 -6.45 -10.78
N SER A 19 15.45 -6.26 -11.92
CA SER A 19 14.98 -5.33 -12.95
C SER A 19 13.68 -5.82 -13.58
N ASP A 20 12.87 -4.89 -14.10
CA ASP A 20 11.59 -5.22 -14.76
C ASP A 20 11.81 -6.15 -15.95
N ALA A 21 12.89 -5.93 -16.71
CA ALA A 21 13.27 -6.82 -17.81
C ALA A 21 13.57 -8.26 -17.35
N LEU A 22 14.25 -8.42 -16.21
CA LEU A 22 14.57 -9.74 -15.67
C LEU A 22 13.35 -10.41 -15.02
N MET A 23 12.46 -9.63 -14.42
CA MET A 23 11.21 -10.11 -13.81
C MET A 23 10.37 -10.94 -14.80
N TRP A 24 10.25 -10.51 -16.06
CA TRP A 24 9.47 -11.24 -17.06
C TRP A 24 10.05 -12.63 -17.36
N ARG A 25 11.38 -12.73 -17.40
CA ARG A 25 12.05 -14.02 -17.56
C ARG A 25 11.85 -14.92 -16.33
N TYR A 26 11.68 -14.35 -15.14
CA TYR A 26 11.36 -15.12 -13.94
C TYR A 26 9.91 -15.62 -13.96
N TYR A 27 8.96 -14.81 -14.44
CA TYR A 27 7.60 -15.27 -14.68
C TYR A 27 7.58 -16.49 -15.59
N GLU A 28 8.25 -16.41 -16.74
CA GLU A 28 8.32 -17.50 -17.72
C GLU A 28 8.95 -18.78 -17.18
N LEU A 29 10.02 -18.66 -16.36
CA LEU A 29 10.82 -19.81 -15.95
C LEU A 29 10.42 -20.40 -14.59
N LEU A 30 9.83 -19.60 -13.70
CA LEU A 30 9.65 -19.97 -12.29
C LEU A 30 8.19 -20.08 -11.88
N THR A 31 7.25 -19.66 -12.72
CA THR A 31 5.81 -19.64 -12.42
C THR A 31 4.99 -20.33 -13.52
N GLU A 32 3.79 -20.77 -13.17
CA GLU A 32 2.77 -21.26 -14.12
C GLU A 32 1.73 -20.16 -14.43
N GLU A 33 2.02 -18.91 -14.08
CA GLU A 33 1.09 -17.81 -14.28
C GLU A 33 1.06 -17.34 -15.75
N ASP A 34 -0.10 -16.84 -16.18
CA ASP A 34 -0.23 -16.20 -17.49
C ASP A 34 0.58 -14.90 -17.53
N LEU A 35 1.68 -14.94 -18.29
CA LEU A 35 2.59 -13.80 -18.48
C LEU A 35 1.88 -12.60 -19.11
N GLU A 36 0.98 -12.81 -20.06
CA GLU A 36 0.29 -11.71 -20.73
C GLU A 36 -0.68 -11.02 -19.78
N ALA A 37 -1.37 -11.79 -18.93
CA ALA A 37 -2.17 -11.23 -17.84
C ALA A 37 -1.30 -10.46 -16.81
N ALA A 38 -0.12 -10.98 -16.48
CA ALA A 38 0.81 -10.32 -15.56
C ALA A 38 1.33 -8.97 -16.13
N LYS A 39 1.56 -8.89 -17.44
CA LYS A 39 1.98 -7.65 -18.13
C LYS A 39 0.92 -6.55 -18.12
N GLN A 40 -0.36 -6.89 -17.92
CA GLN A 40 -1.43 -5.89 -17.74
C GLN A 40 -1.40 -5.23 -16.36
N LEU A 41 -0.67 -5.78 -15.40
CA LEU A 41 -0.51 -5.18 -14.08
C LEU A 41 0.50 -4.03 -14.11
N HIS A 42 0.36 -3.08 -13.19
CA HIS A 42 1.42 -2.11 -12.93
C HIS A 42 2.72 -2.87 -12.55
N PRO A 43 3.91 -2.50 -13.06
CA PRO A 43 5.15 -3.27 -12.88
C PRO A 43 5.49 -3.62 -11.43
N MET A 44 5.20 -2.69 -10.50
CA MET A 44 5.34 -2.93 -9.06
C MET A 44 4.47 -4.08 -8.55
N GLU A 45 3.21 -4.15 -9.00
CA GLU A 45 2.30 -5.22 -8.58
C GLU A 45 2.65 -6.56 -9.22
N ALA A 46 3.11 -6.56 -10.47
CA ALA A 46 3.69 -7.75 -11.09
C ALA A 46 4.89 -8.27 -10.27
N LYS A 47 5.82 -7.41 -9.83
CA LYS A 47 6.95 -7.84 -8.98
C LYS A 47 6.50 -8.43 -7.66
N LYS A 48 5.57 -7.78 -6.95
CA LYS A 48 5.07 -8.28 -5.66
C LYS A 48 4.40 -9.63 -5.82
N ARG A 49 3.62 -9.80 -6.89
CA ARG A 49 2.95 -11.06 -7.20
C ARG A 49 3.95 -12.17 -7.52
N LEU A 50 4.95 -11.90 -8.36
CA LEU A 50 6.05 -12.82 -8.63
C LEU A 50 6.81 -13.19 -7.35
N ALA A 51 7.16 -12.20 -6.52
CA ALA A 51 7.88 -12.42 -5.27
C ALA A 51 7.07 -13.31 -4.30
N ALA A 52 5.76 -13.06 -4.17
CA ALA A 52 4.87 -13.90 -3.37
C ALA A 52 4.79 -15.34 -3.93
N ALA A 53 4.71 -15.52 -5.25
CA ALA A 53 4.67 -16.82 -5.90
C ALA A 53 5.98 -17.62 -5.69
N ILE A 54 7.14 -16.96 -5.83
CA ILE A 54 8.44 -17.58 -5.59
C ILE A 54 8.59 -17.99 -4.12
N VAL A 55 8.24 -17.13 -3.17
CA VAL A 55 8.25 -17.47 -1.74
C VAL A 55 7.30 -18.63 -1.46
N ALA A 56 6.09 -18.60 -2.01
CA ALA A 56 5.09 -19.64 -1.81
C ALA A 56 5.58 -21.02 -2.30
N ARG A 57 6.35 -21.05 -3.40
CA ARG A 57 6.92 -22.28 -3.95
C ARG A 57 7.90 -22.97 -2.98
N PHE A 58 8.66 -22.22 -2.20
CA PHE A 58 9.70 -22.77 -1.31
C PHE A 58 9.30 -22.81 0.18
N HIS A 59 8.39 -21.94 0.61
CA HIS A 59 8.00 -21.77 2.03
C HIS A 59 6.50 -21.97 2.28
N GLY A 60 5.71 -22.28 1.25
CA GLY A 60 4.27 -22.48 1.34
C GLY A 60 3.45 -21.20 1.15
N ALA A 61 2.18 -21.37 0.76
CA ALA A 61 1.30 -20.26 0.37
C ALA A 61 1.13 -19.18 1.44
N ALA A 62 1.03 -19.59 2.72
CA ALA A 62 0.91 -18.65 3.84
C ALA A 62 2.13 -17.72 3.95
N ALA A 63 3.34 -18.28 3.85
CA ALA A 63 4.59 -17.51 3.92
C ALA A 63 4.70 -16.47 2.77
N GLY A 64 4.20 -16.81 1.58
CA GLY A 64 4.17 -15.87 0.45
C GLY A 64 3.26 -14.67 0.70
N GLN A 65 2.06 -14.90 1.28
CA GLN A 65 1.13 -13.84 1.65
C GLN A 65 1.68 -12.97 2.78
N GLU A 66 2.24 -13.60 3.82
CA GLU A 66 2.85 -12.91 4.95
C GLU A 66 4.06 -12.06 4.53
N ALA A 67 4.94 -12.58 3.68
CA ALA A 67 6.08 -11.84 3.16
C ALA A 67 5.64 -10.62 2.35
N ARG A 68 4.59 -10.75 1.54
CA ARG A 68 4.00 -9.63 0.80
C ARG A 68 3.43 -8.58 1.75
N ALA A 69 2.60 -8.98 2.72
CA ALA A 69 2.00 -8.06 3.68
C ALA A 69 3.07 -7.35 4.52
N GLY A 70 4.10 -8.08 4.97
CA GLY A 70 5.25 -7.53 5.66
C GLY A 70 5.98 -6.48 4.82
N PHE A 71 6.28 -6.78 3.55
CA PHE A 71 6.91 -5.84 2.63
C PHE A 71 6.07 -4.58 2.42
N GLU A 72 4.77 -4.72 2.18
CA GLU A 72 3.85 -3.60 1.99
C GLU A 72 3.76 -2.73 3.26
N SER A 73 3.75 -3.34 4.45
CA SER A 73 3.74 -2.62 5.72
C SER A 73 5.02 -1.81 5.95
N VAL A 74 6.19 -2.38 5.66
CA VAL A 74 7.48 -1.70 5.81
C VAL A 74 7.61 -0.56 4.80
N PHE A 75 7.15 -0.77 3.57
CA PHE A 75 7.17 0.27 2.55
C PHE A 75 6.18 1.39 2.87
N SER A 76 4.97 1.06 3.35
CA SER A 76 4.00 2.06 3.81
C SER A 76 4.56 2.88 4.98
N LYS A 77 5.19 2.22 5.96
CA LYS A 77 5.85 2.89 7.09
C LYS A 77 7.04 3.76 6.66
N LYS A 78 7.78 3.40 5.61
CA LYS A 78 8.82 4.26 5.02
C LYS A 78 8.26 5.44 4.23
N GLU A 79 7.04 5.33 3.70
CA GLU A 79 6.36 6.42 3.02
C GLU A 79 5.73 7.42 4.00
N GLU A 80 5.37 6.99 5.22
CA GLU A 80 4.88 7.86 6.29
C GLU A 80 6.04 8.69 6.86
N PRO A 81 5.97 10.04 6.80
CA PRO A 81 6.95 10.90 7.45
C PRO A 81 7.00 10.67 8.97
N GLU A 82 8.19 10.72 9.57
CA GLU A 82 8.34 10.63 11.04
C GLU A 82 7.72 11.84 11.76
N ASP A 83 7.70 13.00 11.10
CA ASP A 83 7.09 14.23 11.59
C ASP A 83 5.82 14.52 10.78
N LEU A 84 4.67 14.10 11.32
CA LEU A 84 3.36 14.33 10.72
C LEU A 84 2.72 15.55 11.35
N GLU A 85 2.28 16.49 10.52
CA GLU A 85 1.42 17.57 10.98
C GLU A 85 0.13 17.00 11.60
N GLU A 86 -0.19 17.51 12.78
CA GLU A 86 -1.34 17.08 13.54
C GLU A 86 -2.61 17.87 13.15
N PHE A 87 -3.74 17.19 13.14
CA PHE A 87 -5.06 17.80 12.99
C PHE A 87 -5.98 17.27 14.09
N ARG A 88 -6.53 18.16 14.91
CA ARG A 88 -7.46 17.80 15.99
C ARG A 88 -8.89 17.79 15.47
N MET A 89 -9.56 16.65 15.63
CA MET A 89 -10.93 16.46 15.17
C MET A 89 -11.90 16.58 16.35
N ASN A 90 -12.66 17.68 16.39
CA ASN A 90 -13.57 17.98 17.52
C ASN A 90 -14.94 17.30 17.43
N ALA A 91 -15.32 16.83 16.25
CA ALA A 91 -16.59 16.16 16.02
C ALA A 91 -16.48 15.21 14.82
N PRO A 92 -17.34 14.17 14.75
CA PRO A 92 -17.41 13.33 13.57
C PRO A 92 -17.75 14.14 12.31
N MET A 93 -17.04 13.88 11.22
CA MET A 93 -17.20 14.59 9.95
C MET A 93 -17.10 13.65 8.76
N ASP A 94 -17.70 14.03 7.64
CA ASP A 94 -17.56 13.30 6.38
C ASP A 94 -16.10 13.33 5.92
N ILE A 95 -15.63 12.25 5.30
CA ILE A 95 -14.25 12.14 4.80
C ILE A 95 -13.85 13.29 3.86
N VAL A 96 -14.77 13.82 3.04
CA VAL A 96 -14.49 14.96 2.16
C VAL A 96 -14.30 16.22 2.98
N ASP A 97 -15.14 16.47 3.97
CA ASP A 97 -15.02 17.63 4.84
C ASP A 97 -13.74 17.55 5.70
N LEU A 98 -13.40 16.36 6.18
CA LEU A 98 -12.15 16.08 6.89
C LEU A 98 -10.93 16.41 6.03
N MET A 99 -10.92 15.96 4.77
CA MET A 99 -9.80 16.24 3.85
C MET A 99 -9.62 17.73 3.59
N ILE A 100 -10.69 18.52 3.59
CA ILE A 100 -10.60 19.98 3.43
C ILE A 100 -10.14 20.64 4.72
N ALA A 101 -10.73 20.28 5.85
CA ALA A 101 -10.38 20.86 7.15
C ALA A 101 -8.92 20.56 7.55
N ALA A 102 -8.42 19.38 7.18
CA ALA A 102 -7.04 18.95 7.43
C ALA A 102 -6.04 19.42 6.34
N ASP A 103 -6.47 20.25 5.38
CA ASP A 103 -5.64 20.75 4.27
C ASP A 103 -4.98 19.64 3.41
N LEU A 104 -5.70 18.52 3.24
CA LEU A 104 -5.25 17.36 2.46
C LEU A 104 -5.75 17.39 1.02
N ALA A 105 -6.72 18.24 0.72
CA ALA A 105 -7.24 18.50 -0.62
C ALA A 105 -7.61 19.97 -0.79
N PRO A 106 -7.40 20.57 -1.97
CA PRO A 106 -7.67 21.99 -2.23
C PRO A 106 -9.16 22.30 -2.43
N SER A 107 -10.00 21.29 -2.72
CA SER A 107 -11.45 21.47 -2.92
C SER A 107 -12.22 20.17 -2.71
N LYS A 108 -13.52 20.28 -2.40
CA LYS A 108 -14.41 19.12 -2.22
C LYS A 108 -14.46 18.22 -3.46
N ASN A 109 -14.39 18.81 -4.66
CA ASN A 109 -14.41 18.05 -5.91
C ASN A 109 -13.12 17.24 -6.10
N GLU A 110 -11.97 17.84 -5.77
CA GLU A 110 -10.68 17.13 -5.81
C GLU A 110 -10.63 16.01 -4.76
N ALA A 111 -11.17 16.24 -3.56
CA ALA A 111 -11.27 15.23 -2.53
C ALA A 111 -12.11 14.02 -2.98
N ARG A 112 -13.28 14.25 -3.59
CA ARG A 112 -14.12 13.18 -4.17
C ARG A 112 -13.39 12.41 -5.26
N ARG A 113 -12.71 13.11 -6.17
CA ARG A 113 -11.91 12.48 -7.23
C ARG A 113 -10.83 11.56 -6.67
N LEU A 114 -10.13 12.00 -5.61
CA LEU A 114 -9.10 11.20 -4.95
C LEU A 114 -9.67 9.98 -4.23
N LEU A 115 -10.87 10.09 -3.64
CA LEU A 115 -11.60 8.97 -3.05
C LEU A 115 -12.01 7.94 -4.11
N GLU A 116 -12.60 8.39 -5.21
CA GLU A 116 -13.03 7.52 -6.33
C GLU A 116 -11.84 6.77 -6.96
N GLN A 117 -10.67 7.40 -7.01
CA GLN A 117 -9.43 6.77 -7.48
C GLN A 117 -8.79 5.82 -6.45
N GLY A 118 -9.37 5.68 -5.26
CA GLY A 118 -8.84 4.84 -4.18
C GLY A 118 -7.54 5.39 -3.56
N GLY A 119 -7.30 6.70 -3.71
CA GLY A 119 -6.09 7.38 -3.24
C GLY A 119 -6.16 7.85 -1.79
N VAL A 120 -7.23 7.58 -1.06
CA VAL A 120 -7.41 8.02 0.33
C VAL A 120 -7.45 6.81 1.26
N GLN A 121 -6.59 6.85 2.28
CA GLN A 121 -6.48 5.81 3.29
C GLN A 121 -6.49 6.41 4.69
N LEU A 122 -7.17 5.75 5.63
CA LEU A 122 -7.18 6.09 7.05
C LEU A 122 -6.73 4.86 7.83
N ALA A 123 -5.68 5.00 8.65
CA ALA A 123 -5.05 3.88 9.38
C ALA A 123 -4.71 2.68 8.47
N GLY A 124 -4.25 2.95 7.26
CA GLY A 124 -3.92 1.93 6.24
C GLY A 124 -5.12 1.32 5.51
N ARG A 125 -6.36 1.63 5.90
CA ARG A 125 -7.60 1.18 5.26
C ARG A 125 -8.06 2.19 4.20
N ARG A 126 -8.48 1.73 3.02
CA ARG A 126 -9.17 2.59 2.03
C ARG A 126 -10.53 3.05 2.55
N VAL A 127 -10.84 4.33 2.34
CA VAL A 127 -12.08 4.97 2.80
C VAL A 127 -12.97 5.28 1.61
N ALA A 128 -14.29 5.11 1.75
CA ALA A 128 -15.25 5.38 0.69
C ALA A 128 -15.87 6.79 0.82
N ALA A 129 -16.40 7.32 -0.28
CA ALA A 129 -17.14 8.59 -0.26
C ALA A 129 -18.42 8.46 0.59
N GLY A 130 -18.74 9.50 1.37
CA GLY A 130 -19.91 9.52 2.26
C GLY A 130 -19.66 8.87 3.64
N GLU A 131 -18.46 8.35 3.87
CA GLU A 131 -18.11 7.75 5.15
C GLU A 131 -17.89 8.82 6.22
N LYS A 132 -18.65 8.74 7.32
CA LYS A 132 -18.46 9.59 8.50
C LYS A 132 -17.32 9.04 9.36
N ILE A 133 -16.30 9.85 9.56
CA ILE A 133 -15.13 9.51 10.36
C ILE A 133 -15.36 9.99 11.79
N SER A 134 -15.18 9.07 12.74
CA SER A 134 -15.08 9.34 14.17
C SER A 134 -13.78 8.72 14.67
N LEU A 135 -13.09 9.41 15.56
CA LEU A 135 -11.80 8.98 16.10
C LEU A 135 -11.93 8.77 17.59
N ASN A 136 -11.60 7.56 18.05
CA ASN A 136 -11.44 7.24 19.47
C ASN A 136 -9.96 7.21 19.87
N GLU A 137 -9.06 7.06 18.88
CA GLU A 137 -7.62 6.99 19.04
C GLU A 137 -6.94 7.77 17.90
N PRO A 138 -5.67 8.20 18.08
CA PRO A 138 -4.90 8.83 17.00
C PRO A 138 -4.81 7.94 15.76
N ALA A 139 -5.04 8.52 14.58
CA ALA A 139 -4.99 7.80 13.32
C ALA A 139 -4.26 8.62 12.25
N VAL A 140 -3.56 7.95 11.34
CA VAL A 140 -2.93 8.63 10.20
C VAL A 140 -3.87 8.57 8.99
N ILE A 141 -4.13 9.72 8.39
CA ILE A 141 -4.77 9.82 7.08
C ILE A 141 -3.71 10.08 6.01
N LYS A 142 -3.79 9.31 4.93
CA LYS A 142 -2.95 9.42 3.75
C LYS A 142 -3.82 9.76 2.55
N VAL A 143 -3.43 10.80 1.82
CA VAL A 143 -4.07 11.25 0.59
C VAL A 143 -3.04 11.27 -0.53
N GLY A 144 -3.22 10.39 -1.51
CA GLY A 144 -2.25 10.14 -2.57
C GLY A 144 -0.94 9.56 -2.04
N LYS A 145 0.19 9.96 -2.64
CA LYS A 145 1.52 9.43 -2.29
C LYS A 145 2.28 10.25 -1.24
N ARG A 146 1.91 11.52 -1.03
CA ARG A 146 2.77 12.50 -0.33
C ARG A 146 2.06 13.32 0.73
N ARG A 147 0.72 13.32 0.79
CA ARG A 147 -0.02 14.10 1.79
C ARG A 147 -0.43 13.18 2.91
N PHE A 148 0.07 13.47 4.10
CA PHE A 148 -0.20 12.73 5.32
C PHE A 148 -0.54 13.71 6.43
N LYS A 149 -1.50 13.37 7.28
CA LYS A 149 -1.72 14.05 8.55
C LYS A 149 -2.00 13.05 9.65
N LYS A 150 -1.56 13.38 10.86
CA LYS A 150 -1.92 12.66 12.06
C LYS A 150 -3.17 13.28 12.64
N LEU A 151 -4.26 12.52 12.61
CA LEU A 151 -5.52 12.92 13.20
C LEU A 151 -5.52 12.57 14.69
N LEU A 152 -5.88 13.53 15.52
CA LEU A 152 -6.03 13.36 16.95
C LEU A 152 -7.51 13.47 17.33
N PRO A 153 -8.03 12.57 18.19
CA PRO A 153 -9.31 12.82 18.84
C PRO A 153 -9.20 14.08 19.70
N ALA A 154 -10.32 14.81 19.84
CA ALA A 154 -10.41 15.92 20.78
C ALA A 154 -10.36 15.47 22.24
#